data_AF-A0A2T4JJM7-F1
#
_entry.id   AF-A0A2T4JJM7-F1
#
_cell.length_a   1.000
_cell.length_b   1.000
_cell.length_c   1.000
_cell.angle_alpha   90.00
_cell.angle_beta   90.00
_cell.angle_gamma   90.00
#
_symmetry.space_group_name_H-M   'P 1'
#
loop_
_entity.id
_entity.type
_entity.pdbx_description
1 polymer ?
#
loop_
_entity_poly.entity_id
_entity_poly.type
_entity_poly.pdbx_seq_one_letter_code
_entity_poly.pdbx_strand_id
1 'polypeptide(L)'
;LRPGMQSASDWSATTVIATLSGLVSANDYGDLKPGTGSTLKLTMDVRAYKLEVDGEAVLEIDLVNAIRRIGGTDQLAEMRRAMGF
;
A
#
# COMPACT_ATOMS: atom_id res chain seq x y z
N LEU A 1 9.19 3.66 -12.00
CA LEU A 1 9.61 2.25 -11.80
C LEU A 1 8.93 1.70 -10.55
N ARG A 2 8.58 0.41 -10.54
CA ARG A 2 8.10 -0.28 -9.33
C ARG A 2 9.30 -0.83 -8.53
N PRO A 3 9.25 -0.88 -7.19
CA PRO A 3 10.35 -1.42 -6.39
C PRO A 3 10.64 -2.89 -6.69
N GLY A 4 11.92 -3.26 -6.65
CA GLY A 4 12.38 -4.64 -6.66
C GLY A 4 13.18 -4.91 -5.39
N MET A 5 12.97 -6.08 -4.79
CA MET A 5 13.76 -6.57 -3.66
C MET A 5 14.85 -7.50 -4.19
N GLN A 6 16.12 -7.15 -3.97
CA GLN A 6 17.23 -8.00 -4.36
C GLN A 6 17.50 -9.05 -3.26
N SER A 7 17.63 -10.30 -3.67
CA SER A 7 18.05 -11.39 -2.79
C SER A 7 19.52 -11.23 -2.40
N ALA A 8 19.81 -11.50 -1.12
CA ALA A 8 21.15 -11.33 -0.56
C ALA A 8 22.15 -12.41 -1.03
N SER A 9 21.68 -13.54 -1.54
CA SER A 9 22.52 -14.73 -1.79
C SER A 9 22.70 -15.11 -3.25
N ASP A 10 21.77 -14.75 -4.14
CA ASP A 10 21.74 -15.28 -5.51
C ASP A 10 21.49 -14.22 -6.60
N TRP A 11 21.55 -12.94 -6.24
CA TRP A 11 21.36 -11.81 -7.16
C TRP A 11 20.01 -11.78 -7.89
N SER A 12 19.08 -12.66 -7.51
CA SER A 12 17.71 -12.64 -8.02
C SER A 12 16.97 -11.40 -7.49
N ALA A 13 15.96 -10.95 -8.24
CA ALA A 13 15.13 -9.82 -7.86
C ALA A 13 13.67 -10.22 -7.84
N THR A 14 13.00 -9.94 -6.73
CA THR A 14 11.57 -10.17 -6.53
C THR A 14 10.81 -8.86 -6.69
N THR A 15 9.69 -8.88 -7.40
CA THR A 15 8.85 -7.69 -7.56
C THR A 15 8.06 -7.40 -6.28
N VAL A 16 7.99 -6.13 -5.88
CA VAL A 16 7.17 -5.68 -4.73
C VAL A 16 6.28 -4.54 -5.17
N ILE A 17 4.97 -4.76 -5.15
CA ILE A 17 3.98 -3.81 -5.67
C ILE A 17 2.99 -3.49 -4.55
N ALA A 18 3.01 -2.24 -4.09
CA ALA A 18 1.98 -1.70 -3.21
C ALA A 18 1.04 -0.81 -4.03
N THR A 19 -0.24 -1.18 -4.06
CA THR A 19 -1.32 -0.37 -4.64
C THR A 19 -2.11 0.24 -3.50
N LEU A 20 -2.25 1.56 -3.50
CA LEU A 20 -2.92 2.32 -2.45
C LEU A 20 -4.00 3.21 -3.06
N SER A 21 -5.14 3.30 -2.39
CA SER A 21 -6.19 4.27 -2.69
C SER A 21 -6.63 4.94 -1.41
N GLY A 22 -6.90 6.24 -1.46
CA GLY A 22 -7.18 7.05 -0.29
C GLY A 22 -7.34 8.52 -0.63
N LEU A 23 -7.32 9.34 0.40
CA LEU A 23 -7.39 10.79 0.28
C LEU A 23 -6.06 11.41 0.68
N VAL A 24 -5.51 12.30 -0.14
CA VAL A 24 -4.38 13.13 0.29
C VAL A 24 -4.89 14.11 1.35
N SER A 25 -4.44 13.95 2.58
CA SER A 25 -4.94 14.69 3.74
C SER A 25 -4.08 15.91 4.07
N ALA A 26 -2.79 15.90 3.69
CA ALA A 26 -1.92 17.06 3.84
C ALA A 26 -0.83 17.11 2.76
N ASN A 27 -0.37 18.32 2.51
CA ASN A 27 0.71 18.65 1.59
C ASN A 27 1.67 19.63 2.27
N ASP A 28 2.96 19.31 2.23
CA ASP A 28 4.05 20.15 2.72
C ASP A 28 5.02 20.41 1.56
N TYR A 29 5.09 21.68 1.15
CA TYR A 29 5.90 22.13 0.01
C TYR A 29 7.35 22.44 0.38
N GLY A 30 7.72 22.31 1.66
CA GLY A 30 9.02 22.70 2.17
C GLY A 30 9.38 24.17 1.86
N ASP A 31 10.68 24.46 1.82
CA ASP A 31 11.20 25.78 1.48
C ASP A 31 11.24 25.96 -0.05
N LEU A 32 10.48 26.93 -0.57
CA LEU A 32 10.46 27.30 -1.97
C LEU A 32 11.43 28.47 -2.23
N LYS A 33 12.71 28.15 -2.46
CA LYS A 33 13.74 29.14 -2.82
C LYS A 33 14.17 28.97 -4.28
N PRO A 34 14.35 30.08 -5.04
CA PRO A 34 14.85 30.00 -6.41
C PRO A 34 16.20 29.28 -6.48
N GLY A 35 16.35 28.39 -7.47
CA GLY A 35 17.61 27.66 -7.70
C GLY A 35 17.88 26.48 -6.76
N THR A 36 17.02 26.21 -5.77
CA THR A 36 17.11 25.03 -4.90
C THR A 36 15.99 24.03 -5.21
N GLY A 37 16.31 22.74 -5.21
CA GLY A 37 15.29 21.70 -5.30
C GLY A 37 14.39 21.74 -4.07
N SER A 38 13.07 21.73 -4.27
CA SER A 38 12.09 21.54 -3.20
C SER A 38 11.63 20.08 -3.16
N THR A 39 11.38 19.58 -1.95
CA THR A 39 10.81 18.26 -1.72
C THR A 39 9.35 18.41 -1.31
N LEU A 40 8.44 17.94 -2.15
CA LEU A 40 7.02 17.83 -1.79
C LEU A 40 6.81 16.60 -0.93
N LYS A 41 6.31 16.80 0.30
CA LYS A 41 5.81 15.71 1.15
C LYS A 41 4.30 15.66 1.08
N LEU A 42 3.76 14.47 0.80
CA LEU A 42 2.33 14.21 0.79
C LEU A 42 2.00 13.22 1.90
N THR A 43 0.98 13.55 2.68
CA THR A 43 0.36 12.64 3.65
C THR A 43 -0.95 12.15 3.07
N MET A 44 -1.19 10.84 3.12
CA MET A 44 -2.38 10.23 2.55
C MET A 44 -3.07 9.33 3.58
N ASP A 45 -4.37 9.52 3.74
CA ASP A 45 -5.26 8.67 4.53
C ASP A 45 -5.71 7.50 3.65
N VAL A 46 -4.99 6.37 3.78
CA VAL A 46 -5.21 5.17 2.96
C VAL A 46 -6.51 4.47 3.36
N ARG A 47 -7.36 4.17 2.37
CA ARG A 47 -8.65 3.47 2.53
C ARG A 47 -8.63 2.04 1.98
N ALA A 48 -7.84 1.81 0.94
CA ALA A 48 -7.58 0.48 0.40
C ALA A 48 -6.08 0.31 0.14
N TYR A 49 -5.56 -0.86 0.48
CA TYR A 49 -4.15 -1.21 0.36
C TYR A 49 -4.01 -2.66 -0.10
N LYS A 50 -3.26 -2.87 -1.17
CA LYS A 50 -2.89 -4.21 -1.66
C LYS A 50 -1.38 -4.30 -1.82
N LEU A 51 -0.76 -5.27 -1.17
CA LEU A 51 0.65 -5.60 -1.32
C LEU A 51 0.79 -6.94 -2.04
N GLU A 52 1.50 -6.89 -3.16
CA GLU A 52 1.85 -8.05 -3.97
C GLU A 52 3.36 -8.25 -3.95
N VAL A 53 3.80 -9.48 -3.69
CA VAL A 53 5.19 -9.90 -3.75
C VAL A 53 5.26 -11.06 -4.74
N ASP A 54 6.11 -10.91 -5.76
CA ASP A 54 6.23 -11.89 -6.85
C ASP A 54 4.89 -12.20 -7.58
N GLY A 55 3.98 -11.23 -7.63
CA GLY A 55 2.65 -11.40 -8.19
C GLY A 55 1.63 -12.05 -7.26
N GLU A 56 2.03 -12.51 -6.07
CA GLU A 56 1.12 -13.04 -5.05
C GLU A 56 0.67 -11.95 -4.07
N ALA A 57 -0.64 -11.88 -3.82
CA ALA A 57 -1.19 -10.93 -2.84
C ALA A 57 -0.90 -11.39 -1.41
N VAL A 58 0.03 -10.72 -0.75
CA VAL A 58 0.44 -11.01 0.63
C VAL A 58 -0.50 -10.34 1.64
N LEU A 59 -0.92 -9.11 1.34
CA LEU A 59 -1.79 -8.32 2.20
C LEU A 59 -2.81 -7.57 1.34
N GLU A 60 -4.08 -7.64 1.73
CA GLU A 60 -5.17 -6.88 1.13
C GLU A 60 -6.05 -6.31 2.25
N ILE A 61 -6.22 -4.99 2.25
CA ILE A 61 -7.06 -4.26 3.20
C ILE A 61 -7.99 -3.37 2.39
N ASP A 62 -9.29 -3.50 2.63
CA ASP A 62 -10.32 -2.61 2.12
C ASP A 62 -11.28 -2.26 3.26
N LEU A 63 -11.24 -0.99 3.68
CA LEU A 63 -12.06 -0.50 4.78
C LEU A 63 -13.54 -0.38 4.41
N VAL A 64 -13.86 -0.12 3.14
CA VAL A 64 -15.23 0.08 2.66
C VAL A 64 -15.97 -1.25 2.59
N ASN A 65 -15.30 -2.26 2.04
CA ASN A 65 -15.84 -3.61 1.92
C ASN A 65 -15.52 -4.49 3.14
N ALA A 66 -14.90 -3.92 4.18
CA ALA A 66 -14.44 -4.60 5.38
C ALA A 66 -13.62 -5.87 5.09
N ILE A 67 -12.71 -5.82 4.12
CA ILE A 67 -11.83 -6.93 3.74
C ILE A 67 -10.49 -6.77 4.45
N ARG A 68 -10.02 -7.85 5.07
CA ARG A 68 -8.65 -7.93 5.60
C ARG A 68 -8.11 -9.33 5.31
N ARG A 69 -7.42 -9.48 4.20
CA ARG A 69 -6.77 -10.74 3.81
C ARG A 69 -5.29 -10.68 4.10
N ILE A 70 -4.81 -11.66 4.86
CA ILE A 70 -3.38 -11.82 5.18
C ILE A 70 -3.00 -13.24 4.79
N GLY A 71 -2.02 -13.39 3.91
CA GLY A 71 -1.62 -14.71 3.39
C GLY A 71 -2.81 -15.49 2.80
N GLY A 72 -3.67 -14.80 2.06
CA GLY A 72 -4.88 -15.37 1.44
C GLY A 72 -6.09 -15.59 2.35
N THR A 73 -5.97 -15.45 3.67
CA THR A 73 -7.09 -15.69 4.61
C THR A 73 -7.81 -14.39 4.96
N ASP A 74 -9.11 -14.31 4.68
CA ASP A 74 -9.96 -13.16 5.01
C ASP A 74 -10.44 -13.21 6.46
N GLN A 75 -9.81 -12.41 7.31
CA GLN A 75 -10.05 -12.39 8.76
C GLN A 75 -11.38 -11.72 9.14
N LEU A 76 -12.02 -11.00 8.22
CA LEU A 76 -13.27 -10.29 8.48
C LEU A 76 -14.48 -10.96 7.82
N ALA A 77 -14.28 -12.07 7.11
CA ALA A 77 -15.36 -12.75 6.39
C ALA A 77 -16.53 -13.16 7.29
N GLU A 78 -16.26 -13.72 8.46
CA GLU A 78 -17.32 -14.11 9.41
C GLU A 78 -18.05 -12.90 10.01
N MET A 79 -17.30 -11.85 10.36
CA MET A 79 -17.90 -10.64 10.91
C MET A 79 -18.80 -9.94 9.87
N ARG A 80 -18.37 -9.89 8.60
CA ARG A 80 -19.21 -9.38 7.51
C ARG A 80 -20.50 -10.18 7.36
N ARG A 81 -20.41 -11.52 7.36
CA ARG A 81 -21.60 -12.40 7.33
C ARG A 81 -22.52 -12.14 8.52
N ALA A 82 -21.99 -11.96 9.72
CA ALA A 82 -22.78 -11.69 10.92
C ALA A 82 -23.48 -10.31 10.88
N MET A 83 -22.86 -9.31 10.25
CA MET A 83 -23.45 -7.98 10.06
C MET A 83 -24.48 -7.92 8.91
N GLY A 84 -24.67 -9.00 8.16
CA GLY A 84 -25.57 -9.05 6.99
C GLY A 84 -25.01 -8.34 5.75
N PHE A 85 -23.68 -8.23 5.67
CA PHE A 85 -22.96 -7.72 4.50
C PHE A 85 -22.91 -8.73 3.36
#